data_AF-A0A8D3B5U6-F1
#
_entry.id   AF-A0A8D3B5U6-F1
#
_cell.length_a   1.000
_cell.length_b   1.000
_cell.length_c   1.000
_cell.angle_alpha   90.00
_cell.angle_beta   90.00
_cell.angle_gamma   90.00
#
_symmetry.space_group_name_H-M   'P 1'
#
loop_
_entity.id
_entity.type
_entity.pdbx_description
1 polymer ?
#
loop_
_entity_poly.entity_id
_entity_poly.type
_entity_poly.pdbx_seq_one_letter_code
_entity_poly.pdbx_strand_id
1 'polypeptide(L)'
;MSKEQVSVSELLLSLDSSELQEAEQVRATVNEQLSSDRGGAVLLSLVEYYLVSSSSQAVVLLSSVRESHHKPLLEKLNESVNRPGTRLAALTLLGLLIHKQPPWVHHISRSPLLLSLLRCLKTDGDVVVLITSVLVLITLLPMIPQAGKQHIYDFFDVFGRLASWSYRNPGHVPVVHLVHLHAAVYSLFHRLYGMFPCNFISYLRLHYSMKENLDTFQEVVKVSTDQN
;
A
#
# COMPACT_ATOMS: atom_id res chain seq x y z
N MET A 1 17.72 -42.64 -0.19
CA MET A 1 18.46 -41.40 -0.52
C MET A 1 17.49 -40.25 -0.30
N SER A 2 17.60 -39.61 0.85
CA SER A 2 16.75 -38.47 1.21
C SER A 2 17.15 -37.30 0.31
N LYS A 3 16.24 -36.82 -0.55
CA LYS A 3 16.46 -35.57 -1.28
C LYS A 3 16.70 -34.50 -0.22
N GLU A 4 17.92 -33.94 -0.13
CA GLU A 4 18.14 -32.72 0.62
C GLU A 4 17.19 -31.68 0.05
N GLN A 5 16.17 -31.31 0.82
CA GLN A 5 15.32 -30.18 0.49
C GLN A 5 16.23 -28.95 0.58
N VAL A 6 16.63 -28.43 -0.58
CA VAL A 6 17.41 -27.17 -0.66
C VAL A 6 16.68 -26.13 0.18
N SER A 7 17.41 -25.47 1.07
CA SER A 7 16.85 -24.49 1.97
C SER A 7 16.20 -23.37 1.17
N VAL A 8 14.96 -23.00 1.53
CA VAL A 8 14.24 -21.88 0.90
C VAL A 8 15.11 -20.62 0.87
N SER A 9 15.86 -20.37 1.94
CA SER A 9 16.72 -19.21 2.07
C SER A 9 17.85 -19.19 1.04
N GLU A 10 18.43 -20.34 0.70
CA GLU A 10 19.47 -20.45 -0.33
C GLU A 10 18.88 -20.26 -1.72
N LEU A 11 17.71 -20.85 -1.99
CA LEU A 11 17.00 -20.64 -3.26
C LEU A 11 16.66 -19.17 -3.49
N LEU A 12 16.25 -18.45 -2.44
CA LEU A 12 15.91 -17.02 -2.56
C LEU A 12 17.13 -16.17 -2.92
N LEU A 13 18.35 -16.54 -2.52
CA LEU A 13 19.56 -15.80 -2.92
C LEU A 13 19.84 -15.90 -4.42
N SER A 14 19.50 -17.01 -5.06
CA SER A 14 19.63 -17.21 -6.51
C SER A 14 18.40 -16.76 -7.32
N LEU A 15 17.37 -16.20 -6.68
CA LEU A 15 16.12 -15.84 -7.36
C LEU A 15 16.33 -14.74 -8.42
N ASP A 16 17.26 -13.82 -8.16
CA ASP A 16 17.63 -12.74 -9.07
C ASP A 16 18.93 -13.05 -9.85
N SER A 17 19.25 -14.33 -10.08
CA SER A 17 20.44 -14.73 -10.88
C SER A 17 20.42 -14.09 -12.27
N SER A 18 21.60 -13.70 -12.76
CA SER A 18 21.79 -13.20 -14.12
C SER A 18 21.61 -14.28 -15.19
N GLU A 19 21.70 -15.56 -14.79
CA GLU A 19 21.47 -16.68 -15.70
C GLU A 19 19.99 -17.00 -15.77
N LEU A 20 19.38 -16.76 -16.94
CA LEU A 20 17.94 -16.91 -17.15
C LEU A 20 17.44 -18.33 -16.79
N GLN A 21 18.15 -19.37 -17.22
CA GLN A 21 17.74 -20.76 -16.93
C GLN A 21 17.77 -21.07 -15.44
N GLU A 22 18.79 -20.59 -14.72
CA GLU A 22 18.89 -20.76 -13.26
C GLU A 22 17.73 -20.03 -12.57
N ALA A 23 17.50 -18.76 -12.91
CA ALA A 23 16.43 -17.96 -12.33
C ALA A 23 15.03 -18.57 -12.58
N GLU A 24 14.79 -19.11 -13.79
CA GLU A 24 13.53 -19.79 -14.12
C GLU A 24 13.34 -21.08 -13.32
N GLN A 25 14.40 -21.88 -13.18
CA GLN A 25 14.38 -23.12 -12.40
C GLN A 25 14.16 -22.84 -10.91
N VAL A 26 14.86 -21.85 -10.36
CA VAL A 26 14.70 -21.42 -8.97
C VAL A 26 13.28 -20.93 -8.73
N ARG A 27 12.76 -20.06 -9.62
CA ARG A 27 11.38 -19.56 -9.52
C ARG A 27 10.35 -20.68 -9.57
N ALA A 28 10.51 -21.65 -10.47
CA ALA A 28 9.62 -22.80 -10.55
C ALA A 28 9.64 -23.63 -9.26
N THR A 29 10.83 -23.85 -8.70
CA THR A 29 11.03 -24.60 -7.45
C THR A 29 10.39 -23.87 -6.26
N VAL A 30 10.63 -22.57 -6.11
CA VAL A 30 10.03 -21.76 -5.04
C VAL A 30 8.51 -21.72 -5.16
N ASN A 31 7.97 -21.64 -6.38
CA ASN A 31 6.53 -21.66 -6.61
C ASN A 31 5.88 -23.00 -6.22
N GLU A 32 6.56 -24.12 -6.47
CA GLU A 32 6.12 -25.46 -6.05
C GLU A 32 6.13 -25.58 -4.51
N GLN A 33 7.19 -25.09 -3.87
CA GLN A 33 7.28 -25.05 -2.41
C GLN A 33 6.20 -24.15 -1.80
N LEU A 34 5.95 -22.97 -2.38
CA LEU A 34 4.89 -22.05 -1.95
C LEU A 34 3.49 -22.70 -2.11
N SER A 35 3.27 -23.44 -3.20
CA SER A 35 2.01 -24.15 -3.45
C SER A 35 1.73 -25.28 -2.47
N SER A 36 2.78 -25.88 -1.89
CA SER A 36 2.70 -26.95 -0.90
C SER A 36 2.91 -26.48 0.54
N ASP A 37 3.13 -25.18 0.74
CA ASP A 37 3.41 -24.57 2.04
C ASP A 37 2.19 -24.57 2.95
N ARG A 38 2.12 -25.53 3.88
CA ARG A 38 1.01 -25.63 4.85
C ARG A 38 1.17 -24.67 6.04
N GLY A 39 2.38 -24.20 6.31
CA GLY A 39 2.71 -23.40 7.49
C GLY A 39 2.91 -21.92 7.22
N GLY A 40 2.98 -21.51 5.94
CA GLY A 40 3.31 -20.15 5.55
C GLY A 40 4.80 -19.81 5.66
N ALA A 41 5.67 -20.77 5.99
CA ALA A 41 7.09 -20.49 6.22
C ALA A 41 7.81 -20.03 4.94
N VAL A 42 7.47 -20.63 3.79
CA VAL A 42 8.02 -20.25 2.47
C VAL A 42 7.51 -18.87 2.11
N LEU A 43 6.22 -18.62 2.31
CA LEU A 43 5.60 -17.31 2.09
C LEU A 43 6.28 -16.22 2.93
N LEU A 44 6.45 -16.46 4.23
CA LEU A 44 7.05 -15.49 5.15
C LEU A 44 8.51 -15.20 4.78
N SER A 45 9.29 -16.24 4.44
CA SER A 45 10.67 -16.10 3.98
C SER A 45 10.76 -15.28 2.69
N LEU A 46 9.83 -15.51 1.75
CA LEU A 46 9.75 -14.77 0.50
C LEU A 46 9.40 -13.29 0.72
N VAL A 47 8.49 -12.99 1.66
CA VAL A 47 8.20 -11.61 2.07
C VAL A 47 9.43 -10.97 2.71
N GLU A 48 10.11 -11.66 3.63
CA GLU A 48 11.33 -11.15 4.28
C GLU A 48 12.45 -10.87 3.29
N TYR A 49 12.64 -11.77 2.33
CA TYR A 49 13.57 -11.56 1.22
C TYR A 49 13.21 -10.30 0.43
N TYR A 50 11.95 -10.13 0.01
CA TYR A 50 11.51 -8.92 -0.69
C TYR A 50 11.75 -7.64 0.13
N LEU A 51 11.49 -7.66 1.45
CA LEU A 51 11.67 -6.48 2.30
C LEU A 51 13.12 -5.98 2.34
N VAL A 52 14.09 -6.85 2.04
CA VAL A 52 15.51 -6.53 1.96
C VAL A 52 15.96 -6.26 0.51
N SER A 53 15.55 -7.10 -0.44
CA SER A 53 16.07 -7.09 -1.81
C SER A 53 15.27 -6.20 -2.76
N SER A 54 14.00 -5.91 -2.46
CA SER A 54 13.03 -5.35 -3.42
C SER A 54 12.94 -6.14 -4.74
N SER A 55 13.21 -7.45 -4.71
CA SER A 55 13.22 -8.32 -5.88
C SER A 55 11.88 -8.32 -6.63
N SER A 56 11.93 -8.05 -7.93
CA SER A 56 10.75 -8.15 -8.79
C SER A 56 10.27 -9.58 -8.95
N GLN A 57 11.18 -10.56 -8.90
CA GLN A 57 10.81 -11.98 -8.98
C GLN A 57 10.03 -12.40 -7.73
N ALA A 58 10.42 -11.89 -6.56
CA ALA A 58 9.66 -12.13 -5.34
C ALA A 58 8.23 -11.58 -5.42
N VAL A 59 8.04 -10.40 -6.01
CA VAL A 59 6.70 -9.83 -6.26
C VAL A 59 5.87 -10.73 -7.17
N VAL A 60 6.45 -11.27 -8.24
CA VAL A 60 5.75 -12.18 -9.17
C VAL A 60 5.24 -13.42 -8.43
N LEU A 61 6.09 -14.04 -7.62
CA LEU A 61 5.73 -15.21 -6.81
C LEU A 61 4.66 -14.85 -5.76
N LEU A 62 4.83 -13.75 -5.02
CA LEU A 62 3.86 -13.28 -4.03
C LEU A 62 2.51 -12.87 -4.66
N SER A 63 2.50 -12.45 -5.92
CA SER A 63 1.27 -12.13 -6.66
C SER A 63 0.46 -13.38 -7.03
N SER A 64 1.10 -14.55 -7.09
CA SER A 64 0.44 -15.83 -7.40
C SER A 64 -0.12 -16.56 -6.16
N VAL A 65 -0.04 -15.92 -4.99
CA VAL A 65 -0.47 -16.47 -3.71
C VAL A 65 -1.96 -16.82 -3.73
N ARG A 66 -2.27 -18.07 -3.40
CA ARG A 66 -3.62 -18.61 -3.32
C ARG A 66 -4.38 -18.03 -2.12
N GLU A 67 -5.70 -18.17 -2.16
CA GLU A 67 -6.56 -17.71 -1.07
C GLU A 67 -6.23 -18.37 0.28
N SER A 68 -5.71 -19.59 0.34
CA SER A 68 -5.29 -20.25 1.59
C SER A 68 -4.23 -19.49 2.39
N HIS A 69 -3.44 -18.66 1.71
CA HIS A 69 -2.24 -18.02 2.26
C HIS A 69 -2.43 -16.53 2.56
N HIS A 70 -3.65 -16.00 2.42
CA HIS A 70 -3.89 -14.57 2.64
C HIS A 70 -3.66 -14.14 4.10
N LYS A 71 -4.02 -14.96 5.10
CA LYS A 71 -3.91 -14.54 6.51
C LYS A 71 -2.45 -14.31 6.92
N PRO A 72 -1.53 -15.26 6.75
CA PRO A 72 -0.13 -15.04 7.12
C PRO A 72 0.51 -13.88 6.34
N LEU A 73 0.13 -13.71 5.06
CA LEU A 73 0.61 -12.59 4.24
C LEU A 73 0.15 -11.24 4.83
N LEU A 74 -1.14 -11.09 5.13
CA LEU A 74 -1.70 -9.85 5.67
C LEU A 74 -1.15 -9.54 7.07
N GLU A 75 -0.95 -10.57 7.91
CA GLU A 75 -0.33 -10.43 9.23
C GLU A 75 1.12 -9.95 9.12
N LYS A 76 1.91 -10.56 8.24
CA LYS A 76 3.30 -10.16 8.01
C LYS A 76 3.44 -8.76 7.43
N LEU A 77 2.57 -8.40 6.47
CA LEU A 77 2.51 -7.04 5.94
C LEU A 77 2.15 -6.04 7.03
N ASN A 78 1.18 -6.37 7.90
CA ASN A 78 0.80 -5.50 9.00
C ASN A 78 1.95 -5.28 9.99
N GLU A 79 2.67 -6.33 10.37
CA GLU A 79 3.88 -6.23 11.19
C GLU A 79 4.91 -5.30 10.54
N SER A 80 5.15 -5.48 9.23
CA SER A 80 6.17 -4.76 8.48
C SER A 80 5.82 -3.29 8.27
N VAL A 81 4.55 -2.95 8.01
CA VAL A 81 4.08 -1.55 7.92
C VAL A 81 4.29 -0.79 9.23
N ASN A 82 4.13 -1.48 10.37
CA ASN A 82 4.34 -0.85 11.69
C ASN A 82 5.82 -0.62 12.03
N ARG A 83 6.77 -1.27 11.33
CA ARG A 83 8.21 -1.12 11.56
C ARG A 83 8.80 -0.05 10.64
N PRO A 84 9.41 1.04 11.16
CA PRO A 84 9.98 2.10 10.33
C PRO A 84 10.94 1.62 9.24
N GLY A 85 11.81 0.66 9.55
CA GLY A 85 12.83 0.16 8.60
C GLY A 85 12.28 -0.67 7.43
N THR A 86 11.08 -1.23 7.54
CA THR A 86 10.46 -2.05 6.48
C THR A 86 9.15 -1.49 5.95
N ARG A 87 8.65 -0.39 6.54
CA ARG A 87 7.36 0.22 6.24
C ARG A 87 7.19 0.55 4.77
N LEU A 88 8.15 1.26 4.18
CA LEU A 88 8.06 1.67 2.78
C LEU A 88 8.00 0.44 1.86
N ALA A 89 8.94 -0.49 2.02
CA ALA A 89 8.98 -1.72 1.22
C ALA A 89 7.66 -2.52 1.35
N ALA A 90 7.12 -2.67 2.56
CA ALA A 90 5.87 -3.36 2.81
C ALA A 90 4.66 -2.68 2.14
N LEU A 91 4.59 -1.34 2.19
CA LEU A 91 3.55 -0.57 1.50
C LEU A 91 3.67 -0.68 -0.03
N THR A 92 4.89 -0.62 -0.56
CA THR A 92 5.16 -0.84 -1.99
C THR A 92 4.72 -2.24 -2.41
N LEU A 93 5.07 -3.27 -1.64
CA LEU A 93 4.62 -4.65 -1.89
C LEU A 93 3.10 -4.74 -1.90
N LEU A 94 2.45 -4.19 -0.86
CA LEU A 94 1.00 -4.19 -0.77
C LEU A 94 0.38 -3.54 -2.01
N GLY A 95 0.89 -2.38 -2.44
CA GLY A 95 0.45 -1.69 -3.67
C GLY A 95 0.57 -2.56 -4.92
N LEU A 96 1.73 -3.22 -5.09
CA LEU A 96 1.98 -4.12 -6.22
C LEU A 96 1.02 -5.32 -6.22
N LEU A 97 0.77 -5.91 -5.05
CA LEU A 97 -0.12 -7.05 -4.90
C LEU A 97 -1.57 -6.67 -5.19
N ILE A 98 -2.09 -5.60 -4.59
CA ILE A 98 -3.49 -5.21 -4.80
C ILE A 98 -3.77 -4.77 -6.23
N HIS A 99 -2.77 -4.23 -6.95
CA HIS A 99 -2.91 -3.87 -8.36
C HIS A 99 -3.23 -5.08 -9.24
N LYS A 100 -2.81 -6.28 -8.82
CA LYS A 100 -3.17 -7.55 -9.49
C LYS A 100 -4.57 -8.06 -9.18
N GLN A 101 -5.32 -7.34 -8.34
CA GLN A 101 -6.69 -7.69 -7.91
C GLN A 101 -6.82 -9.14 -7.42
N PRO A 102 -6.01 -9.55 -6.41
CA PRO A 102 -6.03 -10.92 -5.94
C PRO A 102 -7.40 -11.25 -5.33
N PRO A 103 -7.84 -12.52 -5.38
CA PRO A 103 -9.17 -12.92 -4.90
C PRO A 103 -9.40 -12.58 -3.42
N TRP A 104 -8.33 -12.56 -2.62
CA TRP A 104 -8.36 -12.26 -1.20
C TRP A 104 -8.31 -10.76 -0.85
N VAL A 105 -8.24 -9.84 -1.82
CA VAL A 105 -8.06 -8.39 -1.56
C VAL A 105 -9.12 -7.82 -0.61
N HIS A 106 -10.35 -8.33 -0.70
CA HIS A 106 -11.46 -7.92 0.13
C HIS A 106 -11.25 -8.22 1.63
N HIS A 107 -10.40 -9.19 1.99
CA HIS A 107 -10.05 -9.48 3.39
C HIS A 107 -9.23 -8.37 4.06
N ILE A 108 -8.57 -7.49 3.28
CA ILE A 108 -7.84 -6.34 3.84
C ILE A 108 -8.76 -5.45 4.66
N SER A 109 -10.03 -5.31 4.24
CA SER A 109 -11.04 -4.50 4.92
C SER A 109 -11.30 -4.92 6.37
N ARG A 110 -11.05 -6.19 6.71
CA ARG A 110 -11.26 -6.77 8.05
C ARG A 110 -9.94 -7.03 8.78
N SER A 111 -8.81 -6.75 8.12
CA SER A 111 -7.47 -6.95 8.66
C SER A 111 -6.99 -5.69 9.40
N PRO A 112 -6.18 -5.83 10.46
CA PRO A 112 -5.51 -4.68 11.09
C PRO A 112 -4.62 -3.89 10.12
N LEU A 113 -4.26 -4.48 8.97
CA LEU A 113 -3.46 -3.83 7.93
C LEU A 113 -4.10 -2.54 7.41
N LEU A 114 -5.43 -2.48 7.25
CA LEU A 114 -6.11 -1.26 6.82
C LEU A 114 -5.93 -0.13 7.85
N LEU A 115 -6.05 -0.45 9.14
CA LEU A 115 -5.86 0.52 10.21
C LEU A 115 -4.41 0.98 10.30
N SER A 116 -3.44 0.09 10.07
CA SER A 116 -2.02 0.45 9.99
C SER A 116 -1.73 1.37 8.81
N LEU A 117 -2.32 1.12 7.64
CA LEU A 117 -2.24 2.00 6.48
C LEU A 117 -2.82 3.40 6.78
N LEU A 118 -4.02 3.44 7.37
CA LEU A 118 -4.66 4.71 7.76
C LEU A 118 -3.84 5.46 8.81
N ARG A 119 -3.24 4.74 9.77
CA ARG A 119 -2.33 5.32 10.75
C ARG A 119 -1.10 5.93 10.06
N CYS A 120 -0.45 5.23 9.14
CA CYS A 120 0.66 5.79 8.37
C CYS A 120 0.26 7.10 7.69
N LEU A 121 -0.88 7.11 6.99
CA LEU A 121 -1.42 8.31 6.36
C LEU A 121 -1.73 9.43 7.37
N LYS A 122 -2.14 9.07 8.59
CA LYS A 122 -2.50 9.97 9.70
C LYS A 122 -1.36 10.32 10.66
N THR A 123 -0.14 9.78 10.52
CA THR A 123 0.95 10.09 11.46
C THR A 123 2.34 10.19 10.83
N ASP A 124 2.58 9.57 9.68
CA ASP A 124 3.91 9.57 9.06
C ASP A 124 4.32 10.96 8.54
N GLY A 125 5.64 11.20 8.56
CA GLY A 125 6.27 12.44 8.11
C GLY A 125 7.15 12.25 6.87
N ASP A 126 7.45 11.01 6.49
CA ASP A 126 8.20 10.72 5.26
C ASP A 126 7.28 10.86 4.04
N VAL A 127 7.62 11.79 3.14
CA VAL A 127 6.81 12.09 1.96
C VAL A 127 6.63 10.87 1.04
N VAL A 128 7.65 10.02 0.90
CA VAL A 128 7.62 8.86 0.01
C VAL A 128 6.69 7.79 0.59
N VAL A 129 6.70 7.63 1.91
CA VAL A 129 5.75 6.79 2.63
C VAL A 129 4.33 7.31 2.45
N LEU A 130 4.10 8.62 2.57
CA LEU A 130 2.79 9.23 2.37
C LEU A 130 2.26 9.03 0.94
N ILE A 131 3.10 9.30 -0.08
CA ILE A 131 2.76 9.09 -1.50
C ILE A 131 2.40 7.62 -1.75
N THR A 132 3.24 6.69 -1.31
CA THR A 132 3.03 5.27 -1.53
C THR A 132 1.75 4.79 -0.82
N SER A 133 1.56 5.20 0.44
CA SER A 133 0.37 4.84 1.22
C SER A 133 -0.92 5.37 0.59
N VAL A 134 -0.92 6.59 0.06
CA VAL A 134 -2.15 7.17 -0.51
C VAL A 134 -2.49 6.50 -1.84
N LEU A 135 -1.49 6.12 -2.65
CA LEU A 135 -1.70 5.33 -3.87
C LEU A 135 -2.28 3.95 -3.56
N VAL A 136 -1.78 3.29 -2.50
CA VAL A 136 -2.36 2.04 -1.98
C VAL A 136 -3.82 2.26 -1.59
N LEU A 137 -4.13 3.31 -0.83
CA LEU A 137 -5.50 3.61 -0.40
C LEU A 137 -6.44 3.87 -1.59
N ILE A 138 -6.03 4.70 -2.56
CA ILE A 138 -6.82 5.03 -3.75
C ILE A 138 -7.15 3.77 -4.56
N THR A 139 -6.18 2.87 -4.67
CA THR A 139 -6.32 1.60 -5.38
C THR A 139 -7.22 0.64 -4.61
N LEU A 140 -7.08 0.59 -3.28
CA LEU A 140 -7.82 -0.31 -2.40
C LEU A 140 -9.30 0.06 -2.28
N LEU A 141 -9.63 1.35 -2.13
CA LEU A 141 -11.00 1.85 -1.93
C LEU A 141 -12.07 1.21 -2.83
N PRO A 142 -11.93 1.17 -4.17
CA PRO A 142 -12.94 0.55 -5.04
C PRO A 142 -13.08 -0.96 -4.84
N MET A 143 -12.06 -1.63 -4.28
CA MET A 143 -12.07 -3.07 -4.01
C MET A 143 -12.72 -3.42 -2.66
N ILE A 144 -12.89 -2.44 -1.75
CA ILE A 144 -13.49 -2.64 -0.41
C ILE A 144 -14.66 -1.67 -0.13
N PRO A 145 -15.67 -1.57 -1.02
CA PRO A 145 -16.71 -0.55 -0.92
C PRO A 145 -17.53 -0.61 0.39
N GLN A 146 -17.64 -1.79 1.01
CA GLN A 146 -18.36 -1.96 2.29
C GLN A 146 -17.61 -1.32 3.48
N ALA A 147 -16.30 -1.55 3.60
CA ALA A 147 -15.47 -0.87 4.61
C ALA A 147 -15.39 0.64 4.39
N GLY A 148 -15.58 1.06 3.12
CA GLY A 148 -15.89 2.42 2.72
C GLY A 148 -16.78 3.20 3.70
N LYS A 149 -17.89 2.58 4.11
CA LYS A 149 -18.87 3.22 5.02
C LYS A 149 -18.42 3.23 6.48
N GLN A 150 -17.74 2.18 6.93
CA GLN A 150 -17.30 2.05 8.33
C GLN A 150 -16.18 3.04 8.66
N HIS A 151 -15.28 3.27 7.71
CA HIS A 151 -14.11 4.13 7.87
C HIS A 151 -14.23 5.45 7.11
N ILE A 152 -15.44 5.86 6.74
CA ILE A 152 -15.65 7.02 5.85
C ILE A 152 -14.98 8.29 6.38
N TYR A 153 -15.12 8.56 7.68
CA TYR A 153 -14.52 9.73 8.32
C TYR A 153 -12.99 9.60 8.41
N ASP A 154 -12.46 8.38 8.60
CA ASP A 154 -11.01 8.17 8.57
C ASP A 154 -10.40 8.52 7.21
N PHE A 155 -11.09 8.19 6.11
CA PHE A 155 -10.64 8.55 4.77
C PHE A 155 -10.68 10.06 4.53
N PHE A 156 -11.70 10.73 5.06
CA PHE A 156 -11.82 12.19 4.96
C PHE A 156 -10.74 12.91 5.76
N ASP A 157 -10.46 12.46 6.99
CA ASP A 157 -9.37 12.97 7.81
C ASP A 157 -8.01 12.78 7.13
N VAL A 158 -7.78 11.64 6.48
CA VAL A 158 -6.58 11.41 5.67
C VAL A 158 -6.47 12.45 4.57
N PHE A 159 -7.55 12.71 3.83
CA PHE A 159 -7.55 13.74 2.80
C PHE A 159 -7.19 15.12 3.37
N GLY A 160 -7.91 15.58 4.41
CA GLY A 160 -7.66 16.89 5.02
C GLY A 160 -6.24 17.04 5.55
N ARG A 161 -5.72 16.00 6.21
CA ARG A 161 -4.33 15.99 6.70
C ARG A 161 -3.33 16.04 5.57
N LEU A 162 -3.46 15.25 4.51
CA LEU A 162 -2.52 15.26 3.40
C LEU A 162 -2.53 16.58 2.63
N ALA A 163 -3.72 17.16 2.40
CA ALA A 163 -3.85 18.48 1.78
C ALA A 163 -3.17 19.56 2.62
N SER A 164 -3.37 19.54 3.93
CA SER A 164 -2.71 20.48 4.85
C SER A 164 -1.19 20.26 4.91
N TRP A 165 -0.75 18.99 4.92
CA TRP A 165 0.66 18.64 4.95
C TRP A 165 1.39 19.09 3.69
N SER A 166 0.79 18.91 2.51
CA SER A 166 1.40 19.30 1.23
C SER A 166 1.56 20.82 1.11
N TYR A 167 0.62 21.59 1.66
CA TYR A 167 0.70 23.04 1.72
C TYR A 167 1.74 23.55 2.73
N ARG A 168 1.85 22.91 3.91
CA ARG A 168 2.71 23.41 5.01
C ARG A 168 4.19 23.02 4.93
N ASN A 169 4.55 22.01 4.14
CA ASN A 169 5.92 21.45 4.12
C ASN A 169 6.74 21.66 2.82
N PRO A 170 6.52 22.67 1.97
CA PRO A 170 7.18 22.73 0.66
C PRO A 170 8.70 22.95 0.74
N GLY A 171 9.22 23.54 1.82
CA GLY A 171 10.64 23.91 1.94
C GLY A 171 11.60 22.79 2.35
N HIS A 172 11.10 21.67 2.89
CA HIS A 172 11.94 20.60 3.46
C HIS A 172 12.00 19.35 2.58
N VAL A 173 11.30 19.36 1.44
CA VAL A 173 11.01 18.18 0.65
C VAL A 173 11.40 18.43 -0.81
N PRO A 174 12.03 17.46 -1.50
CA PRO A 174 12.30 17.59 -2.93
C PRO A 174 11.01 17.90 -3.71
N VAL A 175 11.08 18.90 -4.59
CA VAL A 175 9.93 19.39 -5.38
C VAL A 175 9.20 18.26 -6.12
N VAL A 176 9.95 17.29 -6.67
CA VAL A 176 9.38 16.13 -7.37
C VAL A 176 8.42 15.32 -6.48
N HIS A 177 8.76 15.11 -5.20
CA HIS A 177 7.88 14.40 -4.29
C HIS A 177 6.63 15.21 -3.95
N LEU A 178 6.74 16.53 -3.83
CA LEU A 178 5.58 17.39 -3.59
C LEU A 178 4.60 17.36 -4.76
N VAL A 179 5.10 17.37 -6.00
CA VAL A 179 4.27 17.22 -7.21
C VAL A 179 3.54 15.89 -7.20
N HIS A 180 4.23 14.79 -6.89
CA HIS A 180 3.60 13.47 -6.79
C HIS A 180 2.58 13.39 -5.65
N LEU A 181 2.85 14.02 -4.51
CA LEU A 181 1.90 14.08 -3.41
C LEU A 181 0.65 14.88 -3.79
N HIS A 182 0.80 16.04 -4.43
CA HIS A 182 -0.33 16.83 -4.93
C HIS A 182 -1.18 16.03 -5.92
N ALA A 183 -0.56 15.36 -6.89
CA ALA A 183 -1.27 14.50 -7.83
C ALA A 183 -2.03 13.37 -7.13
N ALA A 184 -1.44 12.81 -6.07
CA ALA A 184 -2.07 11.75 -5.29
C ALA A 184 -3.22 12.26 -4.40
N VAL A 185 -3.08 13.44 -3.79
CA VAL A 185 -4.17 14.10 -3.03
C VAL A 185 -5.34 14.46 -3.95
N TYR A 186 -5.06 14.99 -5.14
CA TYR A 186 -6.05 15.23 -6.18
C TYR A 186 -6.78 13.94 -6.60
N SER A 187 -6.02 12.87 -6.83
CA SER A 187 -6.60 11.56 -7.15
C SER A 187 -7.46 10.99 -6.02
N LEU A 188 -7.07 11.21 -4.75
CA LEU A 188 -7.86 10.84 -3.58
C LEU A 188 -9.16 11.66 -3.50
N PHE A 189 -9.11 12.96 -3.77
CA PHE A 189 -10.30 13.82 -3.85
C PHE A 189 -11.35 13.22 -4.79
N HIS A 190 -10.96 12.93 -6.03
CA HIS A 190 -11.87 12.38 -7.04
C HIS A 190 -12.37 10.99 -6.67
N ARG A 191 -11.52 10.15 -6.05
CA ARG A 191 -11.95 8.83 -5.56
C ARG A 191 -13.02 8.95 -4.47
N LEU A 192 -12.81 9.84 -3.50
CA LEU A 192 -13.76 10.06 -2.40
C LEU A 192 -15.04 10.73 -2.88
N TYR A 193 -14.94 11.70 -3.79
CA TYR A 193 -16.10 12.34 -4.40
C TYR A 193 -16.92 11.35 -5.24
N GLY A 194 -16.26 10.50 -6.03
CA GLY A 194 -16.94 9.48 -6.84
C GLY A 194 -17.63 8.39 -6.02
N MET A 195 -17.08 8.03 -4.85
CA MET A 195 -17.66 6.99 -4.00
C MET A 195 -18.65 7.52 -2.96
N PHE A 196 -18.44 8.73 -2.43
CA PHE A 196 -19.18 9.30 -1.30
C PHE A 196 -19.50 10.80 -1.47
N PRO A 197 -20.13 11.22 -2.58
CA PRO A 197 -20.21 12.63 -2.96
C PRO A 197 -20.83 13.52 -1.88
N CYS A 198 -22.03 13.19 -1.39
CA CYS A 198 -22.74 14.01 -0.41
C CYS A 198 -22.01 14.10 0.93
N ASN A 199 -21.49 12.98 1.42
CA ASN A 199 -20.76 12.92 2.69
C ASN A 199 -19.46 13.71 2.59
N PHE A 200 -18.74 13.57 1.48
CA PHE A 200 -17.46 14.23 1.28
C PHE A 200 -17.64 15.75 1.11
N ILE A 201 -18.61 16.21 0.32
CA ILE A 201 -18.94 17.63 0.22
C ILE A 201 -19.34 18.22 1.58
N SER A 202 -20.13 17.48 2.38
CA SER A 202 -20.51 17.91 3.73
C SER A 202 -19.27 18.05 4.63
N TYR A 203 -18.35 17.07 4.57
CA TYR A 203 -17.06 17.15 5.26
C TYR A 203 -16.25 18.37 4.81
N LEU A 204 -16.11 18.62 3.50
CA LEU A 204 -15.33 19.75 2.98
C LEU A 204 -15.89 21.09 3.50
N ARG A 205 -17.23 21.26 3.46
CA ARG A 205 -17.89 22.46 3.97
C ARG A 205 -17.61 22.67 5.45
N LEU A 206 -17.74 21.62 6.26
CA LEU A 206 -17.53 21.71 7.71
C LEU A 206 -16.05 21.99 8.02
N HIS A 207 -15.14 21.19 7.47
CA HIS A 207 -13.71 21.23 7.77
C HIS A 207 -13.04 22.52 7.30
N TYR A 208 -13.36 22.99 6.09
CA TYR A 208 -12.75 24.17 5.49
C TYR A 208 -13.49 25.49 5.77
N SER A 209 -14.60 25.45 6.50
CA SER A 209 -15.21 26.66 7.07
C SER A 209 -14.36 27.27 8.20
N MET A 210 -13.48 26.48 8.81
CA MET A 210 -12.58 26.92 9.86
C MET A 210 -11.42 27.73 9.26
N LYS A 211 -11.15 28.91 9.83
CA LYS A 211 -10.15 29.87 9.32
C LYS A 211 -8.76 29.24 9.13
N GLU A 212 -8.38 28.33 10.03
CA GLU A 212 -7.09 27.62 10.00
C GLU A 212 -6.87 26.70 8.79
N ASN A 213 -7.95 26.33 8.09
CA ASN A 213 -7.91 25.45 6.92
C ASN A 213 -8.15 26.21 5.61
N LEU A 214 -8.44 27.52 5.67
CA LEU A 214 -8.85 28.30 4.50
C LEU A 214 -7.76 28.38 3.44
N ASP A 215 -6.49 28.50 3.83
CA ASP A 215 -5.36 28.55 2.89
C ASP A 215 -5.21 27.21 2.14
N THR A 216 -5.27 26.09 2.88
CA THR A 216 -5.28 24.74 2.29
C THR A 216 -6.44 24.56 1.31
N PHE A 217 -7.62 25.11 1.65
CA PHE A 217 -8.77 25.07 0.74
C PHE A 217 -8.48 25.80 -0.57
N GLN A 218 -7.92 27.01 -0.50
CA GLN A 218 -7.66 27.85 -1.67
C GLN A 218 -6.61 27.21 -2.61
N GLU A 219 -5.54 26.68 -2.05
CA GLU A 219 -4.39 26.20 -2.83
C GLU A 219 -4.52 24.74 -3.30
N VAL A 220 -5.24 23.89 -2.55
CA VAL A 220 -5.30 22.45 -2.85
C VAL A 220 -6.72 22.02 -3.24
N VAL A 221 -7.72 22.37 -2.45
CA VAL A 221 -9.09 21.84 -2.63
C VAL A 221 -9.81 22.54 -3.78
N LYS A 222 -9.74 23.86 -3.85
CA LYS A 222 -10.38 24.66 -4.90
C LYS A 222 -9.79 24.36 -6.28
N VAL A 223 -8.47 24.20 -6.37
CA VAL A 223 -7.81 23.76 -7.61
C VAL A 223 -8.32 22.38 -8.03
N SER A 224 -8.61 21.51 -7.07
CA SER A 224 -9.16 20.18 -7.35
C SER A 224 -10.60 20.20 -7.89
N THR A 225 -11.37 21.27 -7.63
CA THR A 225 -12.74 21.44 -8.13
C THR A 225 -12.81 22.20 -9.45
N ASP A 226 -11.86 23.10 -9.72
CA ASP A 226 -11.88 24.01 -10.88
C ASP A 226 -11.28 23.36 -12.16
N GLN A 227 -10.68 22.16 -12.06
CA GLN A 227 -10.09 21.42 -13.20
C GLN A 227 -11.07 20.43 -13.88
N ASN A 228 -12.36 20.47 -13.54
CA ASN A 228 -13.43 19.67 -14.16
C ASN A 228 -14.19 20.44 -15.24
#